data_AF-A0A8H4TGK3-F1
#
_entry.id   AF-A0A8H4TGK3-F1
#
_cell.length_a   1.000
_cell.length_b   1.000
_cell.length_c   1.000
_cell.angle_alpha   90.00
_cell.angle_beta   90.00
_cell.angle_gamma   90.00
#
_symmetry.space_group_name_H-M   'P 1'
#
loop_
_entity.id
_entity.type
_entity.pdbx_description
1 polymer ?
#
loop_
_entity_poly.entity_id
_entity_poly.type
_entity_poly.pdbx_seq_one_letter_code
_entity_poly.pdbx_strand_id
1 'polypeptide(L)'
;MVPATFSTYLEEQGIPKNTNDFSENLKSRDALFTSQKPMSLTWNKSKQQCNSFMSMTHDEWSTVIKPKANGTCNLHEALQHTKLDFFVILGSVSGTFGLAHQANYSAANTFQDAFVQYRHAQGLPASVLNIGAMADVGYVSENRGVEDYLRGAGMPFMSEADFFECVHLSIRQQFPVEASFWATRGGQGIYNRSQLTLGIRSTKPMDDPSNRVLWKHDRRADIYRNIEAARFENGTDGGDGGNEDKIASFIAQVQTNTSVLDEPETVVFLTYEIGVNICNLMLQPLEELDVAKALVTLGVDSLVIVEIRNWLRQRLQIEASTLEILNGGTIETLGQLTV
;
A
#
# COMPACT_ATOMS: atom_id res chain seq x y z
N MET A 1 9.46 -3.67 -3.46
CA MET A 1 10.64 -2.87 -3.06
C MET A 1 10.26 -1.96 -1.86
N VAL A 2 11.19 -1.36 -1.12
CA VAL A 2 10.83 -0.27 -0.16
C VAL A 2 10.53 0.95 -1.04
N PRO A 3 9.43 1.69 -0.85
CA PRO A 3 9.19 2.92 -1.59
C PRO A 3 10.46 3.81 -1.57
N ALA A 4 10.85 4.37 -2.71
CA ALA A 4 12.00 5.28 -2.75
C ALA A 4 11.81 6.47 -1.79
N THR A 5 10.57 6.97 -1.73
CA THR A 5 10.02 7.97 -0.82
C THR A 5 10.10 7.56 0.65
N PHE A 6 9.77 6.32 1.00
CA PHE A 6 9.96 5.78 2.36
C PHE A 6 11.44 5.73 2.78
N SER A 7 12.32 5.42 1.84
CA SER A 7 13.78 5.45 2.06
C SER A 7 14.24 6.85 2.44
N THR A 8 13.72 7.87 1.76
CA THR A 8 14.02 9.29 2.00
C THR A 8 13.38 9.78 3.30
N TYR A 9 12.14 9.40 3.61
CA TYR A 9 11.48 9.71 4.87
C TYR A 9 12.27 9.19 6.09
N LEU A 10 12.76 7.96 6.02
CA LEU A 10 13.61 7.41 7.09
C LEU A 10 14.90 8.23 7.25
N GLU A 11 15.51 8.69 6.17
CA GLU A 11 16.71 9.55 6.21
C GLU A 11 16.42 10.95 6.76
N GLU A 12 15.30 11.57 6.36
CA GLU A 12 14.85 12.87 6.86
C GLU A 12 14.53 12.85 8.37
N GLN A 13 14.04 11.72 8.87
CA GLN A 13 13.79 11.50 10.31
C GLN A 13 15.04 11.03 11.08
N GLY A 14 16.21 10.93 10.43
CA GLY A 14 17.45 10.49 11.06
C GLY A 14 17.47 9.01 11.44
N ILE A 15 16.66 8.17 10.80
CA ILE A 15 16.59 6.72 10.98
C ILE A 15 17.61 6.06 10.02
N PRO A 16 18.73 5.50 10.52
CA PRO A 16 19.72 4.88 9.66
C PRO A 16 19.16 3.62 8.99
N LYS A 17 19.40 3.50 7.68
CA LYS A 17 19.09 2.29 6.91
C LYS A 17 19.98 1.15 7.39
N ASN A 18 19.36 0.06 7.86
CA ASN A 18 20.07 -1.18 8.15
C ASN A 18 19.42 -2.33 7.36
N THR A 19 20.08 -2.75 6.29
CA THR A 19 19.61 -3.80 5.37
C THR A 19 20.12 -5.20 5.74
N ASN A 20 20.55 -5.40 6.99
CA ASN A 20 21.12 -6.68 7.41
C ASN A 20 20.08 -7.81 7.35
N ASP A 21 20.51 -9.00 6.92
CA ASP A 21 19.72 -10.21 7.03
C ASP A 21 19.67 -10.65 8.50
N PHE A 22 18.55 -10.37 9.16
CA PHE A 22 18.31 -10.74 10.54
C PHE A 22 17.84 -12.19 10.70
N SER A 23 17.78 -13.00 9.65
CA SER A 23 17.24 -14.37 9.72
C SER A 23 18.24 -15.43 10.23
N GLU A 24 19.57 -15.20 10.14
CA GLU A 24 20.56 -16.26 10.36
C GLU A 24 21.37 -16.25 11.67
N ASN A 25 21.58 -15.14 12.39
CA ASN A 25 22.03 -15.08 13.82
C ASN A 25 22.53 -13.69 14.27
N LEU A 26 22.68 -13.54 15.60
CA LEU A 26 23.11 -12.39 16.44
C LEU A 26 24.32 -11.51 16.00
N LYS A 27 25.01 -11.78 14.89
CA LYS A 27 26.14 -10.93 14.41
C LYS A 27 25.70 -9.52 13.97
N SER A 28 24.40 -9.28 13.85
CA SER A 28 23.81 -7.97 13.55
C SER A 28 23.61 -7.07 14.78
N ARG A 29 23.93 -7.54 16.01
CA ARG A 29 23.86 -6.74 17.24
C ARG A 29 24.65 -5.44 17.13
N ASP A 30 25.89 -5.51 16.63
CA ASP A 30 26.80 -4.35 16.61
C ASP A 30 26.37 -3.26 15.61
N ALA A 31 25.57 -3.62 14.60
CA ALA A 31 25.10 -2.69 13.57
C ALA A 31 23.86 -1.86 13.99
N LEU A 32 23.17 -2.24 15.07
CA LEU A 32 21.95 -1.55 15.53
C LEU A 32 22.24 -0.34 16.45
N PHE A 33 23.45 -0.25 17.02
CA PHE A 33 23.77 0.71 18.09
C PHE A 33 24.46 2.01 17.61
N THR A 34 24.42 2.34 16.33
CA THR A 34 25.05 3.55 15.78
C THR A 34 24.15 4.80 15.75
N SER A 35 22.86 4.69 16.09
CA SER A 35 21.92 5.84 16.10
C SER A 35 21.72 6.42 17.52
N GLN A 36 21.60 7.75 17.61
CA GLN A 36 21.42 8.47 18.89
C GLN A 36 20.07 8.20 19.59
N LYS A 37 19.10 7.63 18.88
CA LYS A 37 17.81 7.14 19.42
C LYS A 37 17.38 5.89 18.67
N PRO A 38 17.37 4.71 19.31
CA PRO A 38 17.11 3.46 18.61
C PRO A 38 15.62 3.35 18.27
N MET A 39 15.32 3.45 16.97
CA MET A 39 14.01 3.25 16.35
C MET A 39 14.01 1.88 15.65
N SER A 40 12.95 1.09 15.79
CA SER A 40 12.85 -0.21 15.13
C SER A 40 11.58 -0.30 14.29
N LEU A 41 11.74 -0.13 12.97
CA LEU A 41 10.77 -0.58 11.99
C LEU A 41 11.27 -1.90 11.40
N THR A 42 10.48 -2.96 11.51
CA THR A 42 10.89 -4.28 11.05
C THR A 42 10.24 -4.60 9.71
N TRP A 43 11.08 -4.72 8.68
CA TRP A 43 10.71 -5.18 7.35
C TRP A 43 11.47 -6.46 7.05
N ASN A 44 10.79 -7.60 7.16
CA ASN A 44 11.36 -8.89 6.76
C ASN A 44 10.83 -9.26 5.37
N LYS A 45 11.66 -9.06 4.33
CA LYS A 45 11.33 -9.48 2.95
C LYS A 45 11.40 -11.00 2.87
N SER A 46 10.25 -11.66 2.76
CA SER A 46 10.16 -13.06 2.33
C SER A 46 9.92 -13.13 0.82
N LYS A 47 10.55 -14.08 0.12
CA LYS A 47 10.12 -14.42 -1.25
C LYS A 47 8.65 -14.87 -1.18
N GLN A 48 7.74 -14.20 -1.89
CA GLN A 48 6.38 -14.71 -2.04
C GLN A 48 6.42 -15.93 -2.96
N GLN A 49 5.96 -17.08 -2.44
CA GLN A 49 5.82 -18.32 -3.20
C GLN A 49 4.35 -18.75 -3.14
N CYS A 50 3.74 -18.99 -4.29
CA CYS A 50 2.35 -19.38 -4.42
C CYS A 50 2.27 -20.88 -4.72
N ASN A 51 2.07 -21.71 -3.68
CA ASN A 51 1.81 -23.14 -3.81
C ASN A 51 0.62 -23.55 -2.93
N SER A 52 -0.20 -24.49 -3.41
CA SER A 52 -1.23 -25.08 -2.56
C SER A 52 -0.60 -25.67 -1.30
N PHE A 53 -1.29 -25.52 -0.16
CA PHE A 53 -0.80 -26.08 1.10
C PHE A 53 -0.50 -27.59 1.00
N MET A 54 -1.34 -28.32 0.25
CA MET A 54 -1.18 -29.77 0.08
C MET A 54 0.07 -30.18 -0.72
N SER A 55 0.60 -29.27 -1.54
CA SER A 55 1.79 -29.51 -2.36
C SER A 55 3.02 -28.73 -1.88
N MET A 56 2.89 -27.98 -0.78
CA MET A 56 3.95 -27.13 -0.27
C MET A 56 5.01 -27.97 0.42
N THR A 57 6.26 -27.84 -0.01
CA THR A 57 7.37 -28.55 0.62
C THR A 57 7.78 -27.86 1.93
N HIS A 58 8.47 -28.61 2.80
CA HIS A 58 9.02 -28.04 4.03
C HIS A 58 10.02 -26.89 3.77
N ASP A 59 10.77 -26.97 2.67
CA ASP A 59 11.75 -25.95 2.29
C ASP A 59 11.07 -24.66 1.84
N GLU A 60 10.00 -24.75 1.04
CA GLU A 60 9.17 -23.60 0.64
C GLU A 60 8.49 -22.95 1.85
N TRP A 61 7.99 -23.76 2.78
CA TRP A 61 7.46 -23.27 4.05
C TRP A 61 8.53 -22.50 4.83
N SER A 62 9.68 -23.13 5.06
CA SER A 62 10.77 -22.58 5.87
C SER A 62 11.36 -21.31 5.26
N THR A 63 11.48 -21.24 3.94
CA THR A 63 12.03 -20.08 3.21
C THR A 63 11.21 -18.81 3.45
N VAL A 64 9.89 -18.93 3.58
CA VAL A 64 8.99 -17.79 3.79
C VAL A 64 8.86 -17.41 5.26
N ILE A 65 8.79 -18.42 6.15
CA ILE A 65 8.62 -18.19 7.58
C ILE A 65 9.88 -17.60 8.22
N LYS A 66 11.07 -18.16 7.93
CA LYS A 66 12.31 -17.83 8.64
C LYS A 66 12.61 -16.32 8.69
N PRO A 67 12.57 -15.56 7.57
CA PRO A 67 12.85 -14.13 7.62
C PRO A 67 11.89 -13.39 8.55
N LYS A 68 10.59 -13.70 8.48
CA LYS A 68 9.56 -13.00 9.28
C LYS A 68 9.56 -13.41 10.74
N ALA A 69 9.55 -14.71 11.05
CA ALA A 69 9.50 -15.19 12.41
C ALA A 69 10.85 -15.02 13.13
N ASN A 70 11.92 -15.62 12.61
CA ASN A 70 13.23 -15.57 13.24
C ASN A 70 13.77 -14.14 13.24
N GLY A 71 13.60 -13.38 12.14
CA GLY A 71 14.00 -11.98 12.10
C GLY A 71 13.31 -11.13 13.18
N THR A 72 12.02 -11.37 13.43
CA THR A 72 11.29 -10.67 14.51
C THR A 72 11.82 -11.06 15.89
N CYS A 73 12.05 -12.36 16.15
CA CYS A 73 12.63 -12.83 17.41
C CYS A 73 14.03 -12.26 17.64
N ASN A 74 14.89 -12.32 16.63
CA ASN A 74 16.27 -11.84 16.72
C ASN A 74 16.33 -10.34 17.01
N LEU A 75 15.45 -9.54 16.39
CA LEU A 75 15.33 -8.11 16.69
C LEU A 75 14.82 -7.86 18.11
N HIS A 76 13.89 -8.69 18.59
CA HIS A 76 13.44 -8.59 19.97
C HIS A 76 14.55 -8.90 20.96
N GLU A 77 15.26 -10.01 20.80
CA GLU A 77 16.37 -10.40 21.68
C GLU A 77 17.49 -9.34 21.67
N ALA A 78 17.79 -8.75 20.52
CA ALA A 78 18.79 -7.70 20.39
C ALA A 78 18.38 -6.37 21.07
N LEU A 79 17.08 -6.06 21.10
CA LEU A 79 16.56 -4.74 21.50
C LEU A 79 15.71 -4.76 22.77
N GLN A 80 15.46 -5.91 23.40
CA GLN A 80 14.57 -6.03 24.57
C GLN A 80 15.06 -5.26 25.81
N HIS A 81 16.36 -4.99 25.89
CA HIS A 81 16.97 -4.20 26.97
C HIS A 81 17.31 -2.76 26.56
N THR A 82 16.85 -2.35 25.38
CA THR A 82 17.08 -1.02 24.81
C THR A 82 15.81 -0.18 24.93
N LYS A 83 15.95 1.08 25.38
CA LYS A 83 14.82 2.03 25.41
C LYS A 83 14.55 2.52 23.98
N LEU A 84 13.64 1.86 23.29
CA LEU A 84 13.22 2.20 21.92
C LEU A 84 12.21 3.37 21.91
N ASP A 85 12.29 4.21 20.89
CA ASP A 85 11.21 5.17 20.58
C ASP A 85 9.99 4.45 19.99
N PHE A 86 10.23 3.45 19.14
CA PHE A 86 9.18 2.54 18.70
C PHE A 86 9.63 1.15 18.24
N PHE A 87 8.67 0.22 18.22
CA PHE A 87 8.78 -1.09 17.59
C PHE A 87 7.55 -1.36 16.70
N VAL A 88 7.68 -1.17 15.39
CA VAL A 88 6.59 -1.35 14.42
C VAL A 88 6.93 -2.52 13.49
N ILE A 89 6.00 -3.46 13.32
CA ILE A 89 6.13 -4.63 12.46
C ILE A 89 5.25 -4.44 11.23
N LEU A 90 5.81 -4.63 10.03
CA LEU A 90 5.04 -4.63 8.80
C LEU A 90 4.53 -6.04 8.48
N GLY A 91 3.25 -6.23 8.77
CA GLY A 91 2.49 -7.45 8.49
C GLY A 91 1.76 -7.39 7.14
N SER A 92 0.77 -8.24 6.98
CA SER A 92 -0.08 -8.28 5.79
C SER A 92 -1.50 -8.68 6.15
N VAL A 93 -2.47 -8.12 5.43
CA VAL A 93 -3.89 -8.51 5.52
C VAL A 93 -4.10 -10.02 5.33
N SER A 94 -3.19 -10.71 4.64
CA SER A 94 -3.24 -12.17 4.47
C SER A 94 -3.08 -12.93 5.80
N GLY A 95 -2.39 -12.38 6.79
CA GLY A 95 -2.29 -12.97 8.13
C GLY A 95 -3.62 -12.95 8.90
N THR A 96 -4.50 -12.02 8.55
CA THR A 96 -5.83 -11.89 9.16
C THR A 96 -6.87 -12.75 8.43
N PHE A 97 -6.94 -12.68 7.10
CA PHE A 97 -8.02 -13.31 6.31
C PHE A 97 -7.60 -14.58 5.56
N GLY A 98 -6.30 -14.88 5.52
CA GLY A 98 -5.74 -15.91 4.68
C GLY A 98 -5.69 -15.50 3.20
N LEU A 99 -4.82 -16.15 2.45
CA LEU A 99 -4.76 -16.04 1.00
C LEU A 99 -4.44 -17.42 0.41
N ALA A 100 -5.24 -17.83 -0.57
CA ALA A 100 -5.06 -19.10 -1.25
C ALA A 100 -3.63 -19.21 -1.83
N HIS A 101 -3.04 -20.39 -1.71
CA HIS A 101 -1.66 -20.68 -2.13
C HIS A 101 -0.55 -19.94 -1.35
N GLN A 102 -0.90 -19.21 -0.28
CA GLN A 102 0.05 -18.45 0.54
C GLN A 102 -0.07 -18.81 2.02
N ALA A 103 -0.20 -20.10 2.34
CA ALA A 103 -0.35 -20.58 3.71
C ALA A 103 0.86 -20.25 4.59
N ASN A 104 2.08 -20.45 4.07
CA ASN A 104 3.34 -20.07 4.74
C ASN A 104 3.45 -18.56 4.99
N TYR A 105 3.12 -17.72 4.01
CA TYR A 105 3.16 -16.27 4.15
C TYR A 105 2.10 -15.77 5.14
N SER A 106 0.87 -16.30 5.07
CA SER A 106 -0.20 -15.97 6.02
C SER A 106 0.21 -16.36 7.44
N ALA A 107 0.74 -17.57 7.65
CA ALA A 107 1.23 -18.02 8.95
C ALA A 107 2.37 -17.14 9.50
N ALA A 108 3.29 -16.68 8.65
CA ALA A 108 4.35 -15.76 9.06
C ALA A 108 3.80 -14.43 9.59
N ASN A 109 2.78 -13.87 8.92
CA ASN A 109 2.15 -12.62 9.34
C ASN A 109 1.29 -12.82 10.59
N THR A 110 0.56 -13.92 10.72
CA THR A 110 -0.19 -14.26 11.95
C THR A 110 0.77 -14.44 13.15
N PHE A 111 1.97 -15.00 12.93
CA PHE A 111 3.00 -15.04 13.97
C PHE A 111 3.39 -13.62 14.42
N GLN A 112 3.58 -12.69 13.48
CA GLN A 112 3.92 -11.30 13.81
C GLN A 112 2.79 -10.58 14.57
N ASP A 113 1.53 -10.88 14.24
CA ASP A 113 0.37 -10.40 15.01
C ASP A 113 0.40 -10.89 16.46
N ALA A 114 0.62 -12.20 16.66
CA ALA A 114 0.73 -12.79 17.99
C ALA A 114 1.98 -12.30 18.76
N PHE A 115 3.07 -12.01 18.03
CA PHE A 115 4.32 -11.52 18.61
C PHE A 115 4.14 -10.17 19.31
N VAL A 116 3.31 -9.28 18.76
CA VAL A 116 2.99 -8.00 19.42
C VAL A 116 2.37 -8.24 20.80
N GLN A 117 1.45 -9.20 20.91
CA GLN A 117 0.83 -9.56 22.19
C GLN A 117 1.84 -10.15 23.17
N TYR A 118 2.74 -11.02 22.69
CA TYR A 118 3.84 -11.56 23.49
C TYR A 118 4.76 -10.45 24.03
N ARG A 119 5.11 -9.47 23.20
CA ARG A 119 5.98 -8.35 23.60
C ARG A 119 5.28 -7.40 24.56
N HIS A 120 3.98 -7.15 24.37
CA HIS A 120 3.14 -6.41 25.30
C HIS A 120 3.01 -7.08 26.67
N ALA A 121 2.92 -8.41 26.73
CA ALA A 121 2.87 -9.15 28.00
C ALA A 121 4.15 -8.96 28.85
N GLN A 122 5.24 -8.51 28.23
CA GLN A 122 6.49 -8.12 28.89
C GLN A 122 6.58 -6.61 29.18
N GLY A 123 5.51 -5.85 28.93
CA GLY A 123 5.48 -4.39 29.08
C GLY A 123 6.30 -3.63 28.03
N LEU A 124 6.73 -4.29 26.96
CA LEU A 124 7.55 -3.68 25.91
C LEU A 124 6.69 -3.10 24.78
N PRO A 125 7.10 -1.97 24.17
CA PRO A 125 6.38 -1.41 23.03
C PRO A 125 6.45 -2.36 21.83
N ALA A 126 5.31 -2.50 21.14
CA ALA A 126 5.17 -3.20 19.88
C ALA A 126 3.87 -2.81 19.17
N SER A 127 3.91 -2.74 17.84
CA SER A 127 2.73 -2.66 16.99
C SER A 127 2.94 -3.44 15.70
N VAL A 128 1.85 -3.84 15.06
CA VAL A 128 1.83 -4.49 13.76
C VAL A 128 0.85 -3.75 12.85
N LEU A 129 1.30 -3.44 11.65
CA LEU A 129 0.49 -2.87 10.58
C LEU A 129 0.32 -3.92 9.49
N ASN A 130 -0.87 -4.47 9.36
CA ASN A 130 -1.25 -5.43 8.34
C ASN A 130 -1.67 -4.70 7.06
N ILE A 131 -0.77 -4.67 6.08
CA ILE A 131 -0.93 -3.91 4.85
C ILE A 131 -1.65 -4.77 3.79
N GLY A 132 -2.63 -4.19 3.09
CA GLY A 132 -3.22 -4.76 1.87
C GLY A 132 -2.44 -4.37 0.60
N ALA A 133 -3.13 -4.24 -0.54
CA ALA A 133 -2.48 -3.95 -1.82
C ALA A 133 -2.12 -2.45 -1.97
N MET A 134 -0.86 -2.15 -2.22
CA MET A 134 -0.38 -0.76 -2.42
C MET A 134 -0.35 -0.42 -3.92
N ALA A 135 -0.88 0.75 -4.32
CA ALA A 135 -0.91 1.21 -5.72
C ALA A 135 0.48 1.60 -6.23
N ASP A 136 1.17 2.43 -5.47
CA ASP A 136 2.30 3.19 -6.01
C ASP A 136 3.64 2.46 -5.79
N VAL A 137 3.66 1.50 -4.86
CA VAL A 137 4.90 1.01 -4.25
C VAL A 137 4.80 -0.47 -3.85
N GLY A 138 5.87 -1.24 -4.09
CA GLY A 138 5.96 -2.62 -3.61
C GLY A 138 5.71 -3.67 -4.70
N TYR A 139 5.43 -4.91 -4.28
CA TYR A 139 5.37 -6.06 -5.19
C TYR A 139 4.26 -5.96 -6.24
N VAL A 140 3.14 -5.32 -5.91
CA VAL A 140 1.98 -5.22 -6.79
C VAL A 140 2.21 -4.19 -7.90
N SER A 141 2.76 -3.01 -7.58
CA SER A 141 3.08 -1.99 -8.58
C SER A 141 4.18 -2.41 -9.57
N GLU A 142 5.02 -3.36 -9.17
CA GLU A 142 6.06 -3.96 -10.01
C GLU A 142 5.54 -5.05 -10.96
N ASN A 143 4.26 -5.47 -10.85
CA ASN A 143 3.70 -6.58 -11.63
C ASN A 143 2.27 -6.27 -12.12
N ARG A 144 2.16 -5.69 -13.33
CA ARG A 144 0.88 -5.28 -13.94
C ARG A 144 -0.18 -6.38 -13.98
N GLY A 145 0.19 -7.64 -14.25
CA GLY A 145 -0.78 -8.74 -14.27
C GLY A 145 -1.38 -9.05 -12.90
N VAL A 146 -0.63 -8.81 -11.82
CA VAL A 146 -1.14 -8.93 -10.45
C VAL A 146 -2.01 -7.73 -10.10
N GLU A 147 -1.64 -6.54 -10.54
CA GLU A 147 -2.46 -5.34 -10.36
C GLU A 147 -3.83 -5.48 -11.03
N ASP A 148 -3.87 -5.85 -12.32
CA ASP A 148 -5.11 -6.05 -13.08
C ASP A 148 -5.99 -7.11 -12.45
N TYR A 149 -5.40 -8.22 -11.99
CA TYR A 149 -6.13 -9.26 -11.27
C TYR A 149 -6.74 -8.73 -9.97
N LEU A 150 -5.99 -7.98 -9.17
CA LEU A 150 -6.46 -7.46 -7.89
C LEU A 150 -7.56 -6.39 -8.08
N ARG A 151 -7.42 -5.51 -9.07
CA ARG A 151 -8.46 -4.55 -9.47
C ARG A 151 -9.72 -5.30 -9.91
N GLY A 152 -9.57 -6.27 -10.81
CA GLY A 152 -10.67 -7.13 -11.28
C GLY A 152 -11.33 -7.93 -10.15
N ALA A 153 -10.58 -8.30 -9.12
CA ALA A 153 -11.05 -8.98 -7.92
C ALA A 153 -11.81 -8.07 -6.93
N GLY A 154 -11.84 -6.75 -7.15
CA GLY A 154 -12.49 -5.80 -6.25
C GLY A 154 -11.65 -5.39 -5.04
N MET A 155 -10.32 -5.64 -5.09
CA MET A 155 -9.37 -5.25 -4.06
C MET A 155 -9.05 -3.76 -4.18
N PRO A 156 -9.14 -2.98 -3.08
CA PRO A 156 -8.75 -1.59 -3.08
C PRO A 156 -7.23 -1.50 -3.09
N PHE A 157 -6.74 -0.41 -3.67
CA PHE A 157 -5.33 -0.06 -3.57
C PHE A 157 -5.17 1.11 -2.62
N MET A 158 -4.07 1.10 -1.87
CA MET A 158 -3.74 2.16 -0.93
C MET A 158 -2.58 2.98 -1.44
N SER A 159 -2.66 4.27 -1.15
CA SER A 159 -1.62 5.24 -1.44
C SER A 159 -0.50 5.14 -0.41
N GLU A 160 0.66 5.70 -0.76
CA GLU A 160 1.74 5.88 0.22
C GLU A 160 1.34 6.75 1.42
N ALA A 161 0.46 7.74 1.21
CA ALA A 161 -0.06 8.59 2.27
C ALA A 161 -0.84 7.78 3.33
N ASP A 162 -1.74 6.90 2.89
CA ASP A 162 -2.50 6.01 3.79
C ASP A 162 -1.58 5.16 4.67
N PHE A 163 -0.48 4.67 4.07
CA PHE A 163 0.51 3.88 4.78
C PHE A 163 1.22 4.70 5.87
N PHE A 164 1.69 5.91 5.55
CA PHE A 164 2.38 6.75 6.53
C PHE A 164 1.48 7.19 7.68
N GLU A 165 0.22 7.53 7.40
CA GLU A 165 -0.76 7.83 8.44
C GLU A 165 -0.95 6.64 9.39
N CYS A 166 -1.06 5.43 8.83
CA CYS A 166 -1.18 4.22 9.62
C CYS A 166 0.08 3.91 10.42
N VAL A 167 1.29 4.15 9.88
CA VAL A 167 2.54 4.02 10.64
C VAL A 167 2.56 4.99 11.81
N HIS A 168 2.14 6.25 11.61
CA HIS A 168 2.04 7.22 12.70
C HIS A 168 1.09 6.74 13.80
N LEU A 169 -0.06 6.18 13.43
CA LEU A 169 -1.01 5.58 14.38
C LEU A 169 -0.41 4.38 15.10
N SER A 170 0.30 3.47 14.40
CA SER A 170 0.99 2.33 14.99
C SER A 170 2.01 2.75 16.04
N ILE A 171 2.81 3.80 15.77
CA ILE A 171 3.77 4.36 16.74
C ILE A 171 3.05 4.91 17.97
N ARG A 172 1.93 5.61 17.81
CA ARG A 172 1.18 6.17 18.94
C ARG A 172 0.47 5.12 19.78
N GLN A 173 0.08 4.01 19.16
CA GLN A 173 -0.69 2.94 19.79
C GLN A 173 0.18 1.76 20.23
N GLN A 174 1.51 1.86 20.18
CA GLN A 174 2.44 0.74 20.40
C GLN A 174 2.53 0.18 21.83
N PHE A 175 1.95 0.85 22.82
CA PHE A 175 2.01 0.41 24.22
C PHE A 175 0.77 -0.41 24.57
N PRO A 176 0.90 -1.43 25.44
CA PRO A 176 -0.26 -2.15 25.94
C PRO A 176 -1.19 -1.16 26.64
N VAL A 177 -2.48 -1.23 26.31
CA VAL A 177 -3.51 -0.50 27.04
C VAL A 177 -4.01 -1.40 28.15
N GLU A 178 -3.98 -0.93 29.40
CA GLU A 178 -4.62 -1.64 30.51
C GLU A 178 -6.09 -1.86 30.14
N ALA A 179 -6.50 -3.13 30.05
CA ALA A 179 -7.90 -3.46 29.88
C ALA A 179 -8.65 -2.93 31.11
N SER A 180 -9.42 -1.85 30.94
CA SER A 180 -10.23 -1.34 32.04
C SER A 180 -11.14 -2.47 32.53
N PHE A 181 -11.24 -2.66 33.85
CA PHE A 181 -12.10 -3.65 34.50
C PHE A 181 -13.58 -3.59 34.04
N TRP A 182 -13.99 -2.49 33.41
CA TRP A 182 -15.32 -2.25 32.86
C TRP A 182 -15.47 -2.59 31.36
N ALA A 183 -14.38 -2.85 30.64
CA ALA A 183 -14.42 -3.32 29.25
C ALA A 183 -15.12 -4.69 29.12
N THR A 184 -15.19 -5.45 30.22
CA THR A 184 -15.90 -6.73 30.33
C THR A 184 -17.34 -6.59 30.86
N ARG A 185 -17.95 -5.39 30.89
CA ARG A 185 -19.36 -5.23 31.31
C ARG A 185 -20.24 -4.39 30.36
N GLY A 186 -19.88 -4.26 29.08
CA GLY A 186 -20.70 -3.48 28.13
C GLY A 186 -20.76 -3.95 26.67
N GLY A 187 -19.92 -4.88 26.22
CA GLY A 187 -19.92 -5.35 24.83
C GLY A 187 -18.61 -6.04 24.50
N GLN A 188 -18.61 -7.37 24.57
CA GLN A 188 -17.45 -8.23 24.78
C GLN A 188 -16.66 -8.50 23.48
N GLY A 189 -15.39 -8.11 23.46
CA GLY A 189 -14.41 -8.59 22.49
C GLY A 189 -12.98 -8.32 22.97
N ILE A 190 -12.06 -9.25 22.70
CA ILE A 190 -10.62 -8.98 22.83
C ILE A 190 -10.23 -8.07 21.67
N TYR A 191 -9.64 -6.91 21.95
CA TYR A 191 -9.10 -6.02 20.93
C TYR A 191 -7.67 -5.60 21.29
N ASN A 192 -6.82 -5.45 20.28
CA ASN A 192 -5.46 -4.93 20.42
C ASN A 192 -5.32 -3.70 19.54
N ARG A 193 -5.18 -2.52 20.17
CA ARG A 193 -5.02 -1.24 19.46
C ARG A 193 -3.72 -1.16 18.65
N SER A 194 -2.71 -1.91 19.04
CA SER A 194 -1.43 -1.94 18.33
C SER A 194 -1.43 -2.89 17.14
N GLN A 195 -2.55 -3.56 16.84
CA GLN A 195 -2.76 -4.33 15.62
C GLN A 195 -3.73 -3.57 14.70
N LEU A 196 -3.17 -2.93 13.68
CA LEU A 196 -3.93 -2.18 12.68
C LEU A 196 -3.94 -2.94 11.36
N THR A 197 -5.06 -2.94 10.66
CA THR A 197 -5.16 -3.49 9.31
C THR A 197 -5.62 -2.40 8.35
N LEU A 198 -4.83 -2.21 7.29
CA LEU A 198 -5.06 -1.20 6.26
C LEU A 198 -5.63 -1.88 5.01
N GLY A 199 -6.63 -1.25 4.39
CA GLY A 199 -7.16 -1.67 3.10
C GLY A 199 -8.31 -2.68 3.13
N ILE A 200 -9.05 -2.79 4.23
CA ILE A 200 -10.27 -3.62 4.30
C ILE A 200 -11.47 -2.81 3.77
N ARG A 201 -11.61 -2.74 2.45
CA ARG A 201 -12.73 -2.09 1.73
C ARG A 201 -12.98 -2.87 0.44
N SER A 202 -14.18 -2.93 -0.13
CA SER A 202 -14.33 -3.44 -1.50
C SER A 202 -14.61 -2.33 -2.51
N THR A 203 -14.07 -2.46 -3.72
CA THR A 203 -14.45 -1.61 -4.87
C THR A 203 -15.62 -2.17 -5.65
N LYS A 204 -16.11 -3.37 -5.27
CA LYS A 204 -17.28 -4.01 -5.85
C LYS A 204 -18.29 -4.36 -4.75
N PRO A 205 -19.60 -4.43 -5.06
CA PRO A 205 -20.58 -4.96 -4.13
C PRO A 205 -20.17 -6.35 -3.60
N MET A 206 -20.46 -6.61 -2.32
CA MET A 206 -20.05 -7.87 -1.66
C MET A 206 -20.79 -9.10 -2.18
N ASP A 207 -21.92 -8.91 -2.85
CA ASP A 207 -22.74 -9.91 -3.53
C ASP A 207 -22.35 -10.10 -5.01
N ASP A 208 -21.51 -9.24 -5.58
CA ASP A 208 -21.02 -9.36 -6.95
C ASP A 208 -20.29 -10.72 -7.15
N PRO A 209 -20.71 -11.54 -8.14
CA PRO A 209 -20.08 -12.83 -8.44
C PRO A 209 -18.62 -12.74 -8.89
N SER A 210 -18.12 -11.58 -9.30
CA SER A 210 -16.73 -11.30 -9.68
C SER A 210 -15.88 -10.78 -8.53
N ASN A 211 -16.48 -10.35 -7.41
CA ASN A 211 -15.75 -9.92 -6.22
C ASN A 211 -15.02 -11.09 -5.56
N ARG A 212 -13.71 -10.94 -5.32
CA ARG A 212 -12.79 -11.94 -4.75
C ARG A 212 -11.95 -11.39 -3.59
N VAL A 213 -12.37 -10.30 -2.94
CA VAL A 213 -11.67 -9.79 -1.75
C VAL A 213 -11.58 -10.85 -0.64
N LEU A 214 -10.48 -10.84 0.12
CA LEU A 214 -10.15 -11.91 1.07
C LEU A 214 -11.19 -12.07 2.19
N TRP A 215 -11.81 -10.96 2.58
CA TRP A 215 -12.82 -10.91 3.64
C TRP A 215 -14.25 -11.12 3.15
N LYS A 216 -14.48 -11.42 1.86
CA LYS A 216 -15.83 -11.56 1.28
C LYS A 216 -16.70 -12.56 2.04
N HIS A 217 -16.11 -13.64 2.54
CA HIS A 217 -16.81 -14.69 3.28
C HIS A 217 -16.45 -14.73 4.77
N ASP A 218 -15.71 -13.73 5.25
CA ASP A 218 -15.31 -13.66 6.64
C ASP A 218 -16.41 -13.05 7.49
N ARG A 219 -16.93 -13.81 8.45
CA ARG A 219 -18.00 -13.33 9.35
C ARG A 219 -17.56 -12.13 10.20
N ARG A 220 -16.26 -11.95 10.47
CA ARG A 220 -15.75 -10.77 11.19
C ARG A 220 -15.88 -9.50 10.36
N ALA A 221 -15.97 -9.64 9.03
CA ALA A 221 -16.10 -8.54 8.10
C ALA A 221 -17.55 -8.25 7.69
N ASP A 222 -18.54 -8.88 8.33
CA ASP A 222 -19.95 -8.72 7.95
C ASP A 222 -20.45 -7.27 8.11
N ILE A 223 -19.87 -6.51 9.07
CA ILE A 223 -20.14 -5.08 9.21
C ILE A 223 -19.79 -4.27 7.95
N TYR A 224 -18.75 -4.69 7.22
CA TYR A 224 -18.36 -4.04 5.98
C TYR A 224 -19.41 -4.24 4.88
N ARG A 225 -20.22 -5.31 4.90
CA ARG A 225 -21.32 -5.44 3.93
C ARG A 225 -22.31 -4.28 4.06
N ASN A 226 -22.64 -3.89 5.29
CA ASN A 226 -23.56 -2.79 5.55
C ASN A 226 -22.93 -1.44 5.18
N ILE A 227 -21.64 -1.26 5.49
CA ILE A 227 -20.90 -0.04 5.12
C ILE A 227 -20.80 0.10 3.60
N GLU A 228 -20.45 -0.99 2.90
CA GLU A 228 -20.33 -0.98 1.44
C GLU A 228 -21.71 -0.83 0.76
N ALA A 229 -22.75 -1.51 1.24
CA ALA A 229 -24.11 -1.35 0.72
C ALA A 229 -24.56 0.12 0.81
N ALA A 230 -24.38 0.76 1.97
CA ALA A 230 -24.67 2.19 2.14
C ALA A 230 -23.80 3.09 1.24
N ARG A 231 -22.55 2.71 0.96
CA ARG A 231 -21.66 3.45 0.05
C ARG A 231 -22.11 3.37 -1.40
N PHE A 232 -22.47 2.19 -1.87
CA PHE A 232 -22.97 1.99 -3.24
C PHE A 232 -24.37 2.60 -3.44
N GLU A 233 -25.23 2.59 -2.42
CA GLU A 233 -26.55 3.24 -2.46
C GLU A 233 -26.44 4.77 -2.50
N ASN A 234 -25.51 5.36 -1.74
CA ASN A 234 -25.35 6.81 -1.66
C ASN A 234 -24.54 7.41 -2.83
N GLY A 235 -24.04 6.60 -3.76
CA GLY A 235 -23.22 7.07 -4.89
C GLY A 235 -21.95 7.81 -4.49
N THR A 236 -21.48 7.64 -3.24
CA THR A 236 -20.33 8.37 -2.67
C THR A 236 -18.97 7.82 -3.11
N ASP A 237 -18.86 7.35 -4.36
CA ASP A 237 -17.55 7.17 -4.98
C ASP A 237 -17.03 8.53 -5.45
N GLY A 238 -16.60 9.31 -4.46
CA GLY A 238 -15.62 10.39 -4.61
C GLY A 238 -14.20 9.91 -4.29
N GLY A 239 -13.93 8.60 -4.43
CA GLY A 239 -12.59 8.03 -4.29
C GLY A 239 -12.13 7.50 -5.64
N ASP A 240 -11.72 8.41 -6.53
CA ASP A 240 -10.92 8.31 -7.78
C ASP A 240 -11.06 7.11 -8.74
N GLY A 241 -11.85 6.07 -8.44
CA GLY A 241 -12.04 4.89 -9.30
C GLY A 241 -12.90 5.18 -10.54
N GLY A 242 -13.68 6.26 -10.53
CA GLY A 242 -14.50 6.67 -11.68
C GLY A 242 -13.67 7.24 -12.85
N ASN A 243 -12.47 7.74 -12.59
CA ASN A 243 -11.55 8.20 -13.63
C ASN A 243 -10.60 7.09 -14.09
N GLU A 244 -10.26 6.15 -13.20
CA GLU A 244 -9.42 4.98 -13.52
C GLU A 244 -10.02 4.08 -14.61
N ASP A 245 -11.35 3.88 -14.63
CA ASP A 245 -12.03 3.02 -15.61
C ASP A 245 -12.14 3.64 -17.01
N LYS A 246 -12.15 4.99 -17.12
CA LYS A 246 -12.30 5.67 -18.42
C LYS A 246 -11.04 5.53 -19.27
N ILE A 247 -9.86 5.70 -18.67
CA ILE A 247 -8.59 5.53 -19.38
C ILE A 247 -8.39 4.07 -19.77
N ALA A 248 -8.71 3.12 -18.87
CA ALA A 248 -8.64 1.69 -19.19
C ALA A 248 -9.58 1.32 -20.35
N SER A 249 -10.80 1.86 -20.35
CA SER A 249 -11.77 1.67 -21.44
C SER A 249 -11.30 2.31 -22.75
N PHE A 250 -10.71 3.50 -22.68
CA PHE A 250 -10.13 4.18 -23.84
C PHE A 250 -8.97 3.38 -24.46
N ILE A 251 -8.04 2.89 -23.65
CA ILE A 251 -6.92 2.05 -24.13
C ILE A 251 -7.43 0.76 -24.78
N ALA A 252 -8.46 0.13 -24.21
CA ALA A 252 -9.10 -1.03 -24.82
C ALA A 252 -9.76 -0.70 -26.17
N GLN A 253 -10.38 0.49 -26.31
CA GLN A 253 -10.95 0.98 -27.57
C GLN A 253 -9.87 1.25 -28.62
N VAL A 254 -8.76 1.90 -28.26
CA VAL A 254 -7.64 2.16 -29.19
C VAL A 254 -7.01 0.85 -29.69
N GLN A 255 -6.91 -0.18 -28.83
CA GLN A 255 -6.43 -1.50 -29.22
C GLN A 255 -7.35 -2.22 -30.21
N THR A 256 -8.64 -1.91 -30.21
CA THR A 256 -9.63 -2.49 -31.15
C THR A 256 -9.84 -1.63 -32.40
N ASN A 257 -9.69 -0.32 -32.28
CA ASN A 257 -9.82 0.63 -33.37
C ASN A 257 -8.88 1.84 -33.21
N THR A 258 -7.80 1.84 -33.98
CA THR A 258 -6.80 2.92 -33.93
C THR A 258 -7.33 4.25 -34.49
N SER A 259 -8.42 4.27 -35.27
CA SER A 259 -8.96 5.51 -35.83
C SER A 259 -9.56 6.44 -34.77
N VAL A 260 -9.76 5.96 -33.55
CA VAL A 260 -10.24 6.76 -32.41
C VAL A 260 -9.20 7.82 -32.02
N LEU A 261 -7.90 7.57 -32.29
CA LEU A 261 -6.84 8.56 -32.07
C LEU A 261 -6.99 9.78 -32.99
N ASP A 262 -7.53 9.61 -34.19
CA ASP A 262 -7.69 10.72 -35.16
C ASP A 262 -8.87 11.65 -34.82
N GLU A 263 -9.69 11.31 -33.83
CA GLU A 263 -10.86 12.10 -33.44
C GLU A 263 -10.43 13.32 -32.60
N PRO A 264 -10.88 14.55 -32.93
CA PRO A 264 -10.56 15.75 -32.15
C PRO A 264 -10.99 15.66 -30.68
N GLU A 265 -12.01 14.85 -30.43
CA GLU A 265 -12.58 14.57 -29.09
C GLU A 265 -11.60 13.79 -28.20
N THR A 266 -10.73 12.97 -28.80
CA THR A 266 -9.70 12.19 -28.09
C THR A 266 -8.63 13.08 -27.48
N VAL A 267 -8.16 14.10 -28.22
CA VAL A 267 -7.19 15.08 -27.70
C VAL A 267 -7.79 15.85 -26.51
N VAL A 268 -9.06 16.25 -26.61
CA VAL A 268 -9.76 16.96 -25.52
C VAL A 268 -9.91 16.07 -24.29
N PHE A 269 -10.29 14.81 -24.49
CA PHE A 269 -10.39 13.82 -23.41
C PHE A 269 -9.05 13.60 -22.71
N LEU A 270 -7.98 13.29 -23.44
CA LEU A 270 -6.66 13.05 -22.86
C LEU A 270 -6.08 14.29 -22.17
N THR A 271 -6.29 15.47 -22.76
CA THR A 271 -5.92 16.75 -22.13
C THR A 271 -6.59 16.92 -20.77
N TYR A 272 -7.89 16.64 -20.69
CA TYR A 272 -8.65 16.73 -19.45
C TYR A 272 -8.15 15.73 -18.41
N GLU A 273 -7.95 14.47 -18.79
CA GLU A 273 -7.48 13.40 -17.89
C GLU A 273 -6.06 13.66 -17.35
N ILE A 274 -5.15 14.15 -18.20
CA ILE A 274 -3.82 14.61 -17.77
C ILE A 274 -3.95 15.78 -16.80
N GLY A 275 -4.87 16.71 -17.07
CA GLY A 275 -5.15 17.84 -16.19
C GLY A 275 -5.65 17.43 -14.81
N VAL A 276 -6.58 16.49 -14.73
CA VAL A 276 -7.06 15.90 -13.47
C VAL A 276 -5.91 15.29 -12.69
N ASN A 277 -5.05 14.50 -13.37
CA ASN A 277 -3.88 13.90 -12.73
C ASN A 277 -2.93 14.96 -12.14
N ILE A 278 -2.65 16.03 -12.88
CA ILE A 278 -1.81 17.14 -12.42
C ILE A 278 -2.45 17.85 -11.21
N CYS A 279 -3.75 18.16 -11.25
CA CYS A 279 -4.45 18.77 -10.10
C CYS A 279 -4.37 17.88 -8.85
N ASN A 280 -4.54 16.57 -9.01
CA ASN A 280 -4.42 15.60 -7.91
C ASN A 280 -2.99 15.57 -7.34
N LEU A 281 -1.97 15.56 -8.20
CA LEU A 281 -0.55 15.60 -7.78
C LEU A 281 -0.20 16.91 -7.05
N MET A 282 -0.80 18.03 -7.48
CA MET A 282 -0.58 19.35 -6.88
C MET A 282 -1.49 19.64 -5.67
N LEU A 283 -2.40 18.72 -5.32
CA LEU A 283 -3.44 18.91 -4.29
C LEU A 283 -4.32 20.15 -4.54
N GLN A 284 -4.61 20.44 -5.80
CA GLN A 284 -5.43 21.57 -6.23
C GLN A 284 -6.88 21.14 -6.56
N PRO A 285 -7.87 22.00 -6.27
CA PRO A 285 -9.26 21.73 -6.62
C PRO A 285 -9.46 21.69 -8.15
N LEU A 286 -10.30 20.77 -8.63
CA LEU A 286 -10.59 20.56 -10.05
C LEU A 286 -11.24 21.78 -10.71
N GLU A 287 -11.91 22.62 -9.94
CA GLU A 287 -12.51 23.87 -10.39
C GLU A 287 -11.48 24.92 -10.84
N GLU A 288 -10.21 24.75 -10.48
CA GLU A 288 -9.10 25.62 -10.88
C GLU A 288 -8.31 25.08 -12.11
N LEU A 289 -8.74 23.95 -12.68
CA LEU A 289 -8.10 23.33 -13.83
C LEU A 289 -8.16 24.25 -15.06
N ASP A 290 -7.01 24.80 -15.44
CA ASP A 290 -6.84 25.62 -16.62
C ASP A 290 -5.81 24.96 -17.54
N VAL A 291 -6.30 24.29 -18.57
CA VAL A 291 -5.49 23.48 -19.49
C VAL A 291 -4.54 24.30 -20.37
N ALA A 292 -4.79 25.61 -20.49
CA ALA A 292 -3.98 26.55 -21.27
C ALA A 292 -2.86 27.19 -20.45
N LYS A 293 -2.84 27.01 -19.12
CA LYS A 293 -1.74 27.51 -18.28
C LYS A 293 -0.47 26.72 -18.48
N ALA A 294 0.65 27.43 -18.38
CA ALA A 294 1.95 26.79 -18.41
C ALA A 294 2.16 25.94 -17.15
N LEU A 295 2.74 24.74 -17.31
CA LEU A 295 3.02 23.80 -16.22
C LEU A 295 3.87 24.45 -15.12
N VAL A 296 4.85 25.28 -15.50
CA VAL A 296 5.69 26.05 -14.57
C VAL A 296 4.87 27.02 -13.71
N THR A 297 3.81 27.61 -14.28
CA THR A 297 2.91 28.52 -13.56
C THR A 297 1.97 27.77 -12.61
N LEU A 298 1.70 26.49 -12.88
CA LEU A 298 0.96 25.60 -11.99
C LEU A 298 1.81 25.08 -10.83
N GLY A 299 3.12 25.41 -10.78
CA GLY A 299 4.03 24.96 -9.74
C GLY A 299 4.58 23.54 -9.95
N VAL A 300 4.43 23.00 -11.17
CA VAL A 300 4.97 21.69 -11.54
C VAL A 300 6.50 21.76 -11.52
N ASP A 301 7.11 21.02 -10.60
CA ASP A 301 8.56 20.94 -10.42
C ASP A 301 9.16 19.66 -11.05
N SER A 302 10.47 19.48 -10.90
CA SER A 302 11.19 18.33 -11.45
C SER A 302 10.70 16.98 -10.91
N LEU A 303 10.11 16.93 -9.70
CA LEU A 303 9.58 15.70 -9.11
C LEU A 303 8.20 15.39 -9.68
N VAL A 304 7.33 16.40 -9.76
CA VAL A 304 6.00 16.26 -10.38
C VAL A 304 6.11 15.86 -11.85
N ILE A 305 7.12 16.34 -12.58
CA ILE A 305 7.41 15.91 -13.96
C ILE A 305 7.74 14.41 -14.03
N VAL A 306 8.46 13.88 -13.05
CA VAL A 306 8.76 12.44 -13.00
C VAL A 306 7.48 11.64 -12.76
N GLU A 307 6.58 12.13 -11.92
CA GLU A 307 5.29 11.48 -11.67
C GLU A 307 4.35 11.54 -12.88
N ILE A 308 4.24 12.68 -13.56
CA ILE A 308 3.50 12.80 -14.82
C ILE A 308 4.03 11.81 -15.86
N ARG A 309 5.36 11.72 -16.00
CA ARG A 309 6.00 10.76 -16.92
C ARG A 309 5.67 9.32 -16.55
N ASN A 310 5.76 8.96 -15.27
CA ASN A 310 5.44 7.63 -14.79
C ASN A 310 3.98 7.29 -15.07
N TRP A 311 3.07 8.24 -14.83
CA TRP A 311 1.65 8.09 -15.11
C TRP A 311 1.36 7.87 -16.60
N LEU A 312 1.93 8.68 -17.50
CA LEU A 312 1.81 8.52 -18.96
C LEU A 312 2.26 7.12 -19.40
N ARG A 313 3.40 6.66 -18.87
CA ARG A 313 3.94 5.32 -19.18
C ARG A 313 3.09 4.18 -18.61
N GLN A 314 2.57 4.37 -17.40
CA GLN A 314 1.79 3.35 -16.70
C GLN A 314 0.39 3.20 -17.28
N ARG A 315 -0.28 4.32 -17.55
CA ARG A 315 -1.68 4.38 -17.94
C ARG A 315 -1.90 4.42 -19.45
N LEU A 316 -1.18 5.29 -20.14
CA LEU A 316 -1.35 5.47 -21.59
C LEU A 316 -0.36 4.65 -22.42
N GLN A 317 0.63 4.03 -21.77
CA GLN A 317 1.71 3.27 -22.43
C GLN A 317 2.59 4.14 -23.35
N ILE A 318 2.69 5.43 -23.03
CA ILE A 318 3.44 6.41 -23.81
C ILE A 318 4.80 6.65 -23.15
N GLU A 319 5.87 6.51 -23.93
CA GLU A 319 7.21 6.85 -23.46
C GLU A 319 7.52 8.30 -23.83
N ALA A 320 7.41 9.20 -22.86
CA ALA A 320 7.82 10.59 -22.97
C ALA A 320 9.07 10.86 -22.12
N SER A 321 9.98 11.69 -22.62
CA SER A 321 11.12 12.18 -21.86
C SER A 321 10.71 13.32 -20.93
N THR A 322 11.46 13.52 -19.84
CA THR A 322 11.23 14.66 -18.94
C THR A 322 11.39 16.00 -19.64
N LEU A 323 12.23 16.06 -20.67
CA LEU A 323 12.49 17.26 -21.45
C LEU A 323 11.35 17.56 -22.42
N GLU A 324 10.69 16.55 -22.99
CA GLU A 324 9.47 16.70 -23.79
C GLU A 324 8.29 17.16 -22.95
N ILE A 325 8.14 16.63 -21.74
CA ILE A 325 7.07 17.05 -20.81
C ILE A 325 7.28 18.51 -20.37
N LEU A 326 8.54 18.89 -20.08
CA LEU A 326 8.90 20.24 -19.67
C LEU A 326 8.78 21.25 -20.81
N ASN A 327 9.16 20.85 -22.04
CA ASN A 327 8.99 21.67 -23.24
C ASN A 327 7.55 21.68 -23.76
N GLY A 328 6.71 20.74 -23.34
CA GLY A 328 5.28 20.70 -23.67
C GLY A 328 4.63 22.03 -23.35
N GLY A 329 5.03 22.71 -22.27
CA GLY A 329 4.56 24.06 -21.98
C GLY A 329 3.25 24.06 -21.21
N THR A 330 2.16 23.55 -21.79
CA THR A 330 0.80 23.53 -21.20
C THR A 330 0.21 22.11 -21.09
N ILE A 331 -0.93 21.95 -20.42
CA ILE A 331 -1.63 20.65 -20.31
C ILE A 331 -2.20 20.25 -21.69
N GLU A 332 -2.69 21.20 -22.47
CA GLU A 332 -3.21 20.97 -23.83
C GLU A 332 -2.17 20.38 -24.78
N THR A 333 -0.98 20.95 -24.77
CA THR A 333 0.19 20.44 -25.51
C THR A 333 0.65 19.06 -25.05
N LEU A 334 0.47 18.72 -23.76
CA LEU A 334 0.70 17.35 -23.30
C LEU A 334 -0.36 16.40 -23.85
N GLY A 335 -1.63 16.78 -23.88
CA GLY A 335 -2.69 15.98 -24.50
C GLY A 335 -2.44 15.73 -25.99
N GLN A 336 -1.94 16.73 -26.72
CA GLN A 336 -1.55 16.58 -28.13
C GLN A 336 -0.36 15.64 -28.33
N LEU A 337 0.58 15.60 -27.39
CA LEU A 337 1.71 14.64 -27.43
C LEU A 337 1.26 13.19 -27.19
N THR A 338 0.03 12.97 -26.71
CA THR A 338 -0.45 11.64 -26.33
C THR A 338 -1.29 10.91 -27.39
N VAL A 339 -1.46 11.52 -28.56
CA VAL A 339 -2.19 10.98 -29.71
C VAL A 339 -1.22 10.71 -30.85
#